data_AF-A0A836KP61-F1
#
_entry.id   AF-A0A836KP61-F1
#
_cell.length_a   1.000
_cell.length_b   1.000
_cell.length_c   1.000
_cell.angle_alpha   90.00
_cell.angle_beta   90.00
_cell.angle_gamma   90.00
#
_symmetry.space_group_name_H-M   'P 1'
#
loop_
_entity.id
_entity.type
_entity.pdbx_description
1 polymer ?
#
loop_
_entity_poly.entity_id
_entity_poly.type
_entity_poly.pdbx_seq_one_letter_code
_entity_poly.pdbx_strand_id
1 'polypeptide(L)'
;MQKTLFDFVWGGRSSDVADAAAVADPGTERKRQPSSGSNDEDTALQANSPPRKQAKTRREESRCRTSSREPEGASKRGTSRDDAIDLDASVSVPLPESTRPQQERGGLVHEANHVCRGTAAPAGTATASSGTNHSTAPPLQSFATSSRWLAGSITNAEWRDFLAPITADSWRNGAFIRIERFLDGEKEKGRVILPPAADIFNAFNSCPFGSLKVVLLGQDPYHDLRQAHGLCFSVLPDVPLPPSLRNIYKELATDIVGFQAPTHGHLQSWSQQGMLMLNATLTVEAHKANSHSKTSGWSSFTDAVIQHLSQHHPNRLVFLLWGGYAQQKKKLIDASRHVILESVHPSPLSANRGWFGCRCFSACNEALQAMGHSPMCWHLPLNAPLR
;
A
#
# COMPACT_ATOMS: atom_id res chain seq x y z
N MET A 1 16.08 30.97 -30.70
CA MET A 1 16.41 31.75 -29.48
C MET A 1 15.16 31.85 -28.61
N GLN A 2 15.32 32.06 -27.30
CA GLN A 2 14.22 32.12 -26.34
C GLN A 2 13.48 33.46 -26.38
N LYS A 3 12.16 33.44 -26.10
CA LYS A 3 11.53 34.33 -25.13
C LYS A 3 10.19 33.77 -24.66
N THR A 4 9.75 34.21 -23.49
CA THR A 4 8.62 33.69 -22.72
C THR A 4 7.30 34.35 -23.10
N LEU A 5 6.20 33.61 -22.94
CA LEU A 5 4.88 34.21 -22.73
C LEU A 5 4.17 33.45 -21.60
N PHE A 6 4.07 34.11 -20.45
CA PHE A 6 3.17 33.75 -19.36
C PHE A 6 1.93 34.65 -19.46
N ASP A 7 0.95 34.45 -18.58
CA ASP A 7 -0.22 35.31 -18.37
C ASP A 7 -1.19 35.45 -19.56
N PHE A 8 -2.13 34.50 -19.62
CA PHE A 8 -3.47 34.74 -20.14
C PHE A 8 -4.50 34.01 -19.25
N VAL A 9 -5.78 34.40 -19.34
CA VAL A 9 -6.89 33.85 -18.54
C VAL A 9 -6.93 34.32 -17.07
N TRP A 10 -7.20 35.62 -16.88
CA TRP A 10 -8.37 36.03 -16.06
C TRP A 10 -8.88 37.42 -16.46
N GLY A 11 -10.19 37.55 -16.72
CA GLY A 11 -10.79 38.82 -17.13
C GLY A 11 -12.30 38.74 -17.38
N GLY A 12 -13.05 39.69 -16.82
CA GLY A 12 -14.52 39.85 -16.96
C GLY A 12 -15.29 39.06 -15.89
N ARG A 13 -15.88 39.71 -14.87
CA ARG A 13 -16.90 40.78 -15.01
C ARG A 13 -16.84 41.81 -13.87
N SER A 14 -17.41 42.98 -14.15
CA SER A 14 -17.66 44.05 -13.18
C SER A 14 -19.01 44.70 -13.50
N SER A 15 -19.81 45.00 -12.47
CA SER A 15 -20.92 45.95 -12.48
C SER A 15 -21.52 46.07 -11.07
N ASP A 16 -21.06 47.07 -10.31
CA ASP A 16 -21.88 48.02 -9.50
C ASP A 16 -22.76 47.46 -8.33
N VAL A 17 -23.17 48.22 -7.31
CA VAL A 17 -23.50 49.66 -7.19
C VAL A 17 -23.18 50.21 -5.79
N ALA A 18 -22.75 51.49 -5.73
CA ALA A 18 -22.72 52.46 -4.61
C ALA A 18 -22.13 52.05 -3.22
N ASP A 19 -21.21 52.77 -2.56
CA ASP A 19 -20.88 54.21 -2.39
C ASP A 19 -21.47 54.84 -1.11
N ALA A 20 -20.58 55.14 -0.15
CA ALA A 20 -20.79 55.91 1.09
C ALA A 20 -19.40 56.30 1.64
N ALA A 21 -19.24 57.53 2.15
CA ALA A 21 -17.91 58.16 2.27
C ALA A 21 -17.50 58.66 3.68
N ALA A 22 -16.18 58.84 3.85
CA ALA A 22 -15.50 59.49 4.98
C ALA A 22 -15.62 58.75 6.35
N VAL A 23 -14.81 59.03 7.39
CA VAL A 23 -13.83 60.11 7.66
C VAL A 23 -12.50 59.50 8.16
N ALA A 24 -11.38 60.19 7.96
CA ALA A 24 -10.12 59.91 8.66
C ALA A 24 -9.71 61.13 9.51
N ASP A 25 -9.24 60.89 10.74
CA ASP A 25 -8.65 61.91 11.63
C ASP A 25 -7.57 61.25 12.53
N PRO A 26 -6.38 61.86 12.75
CA PRO A 26 -5.25 61.16 13.37
C PRO A 26 -4.87 61.61 14.78
N GLY A 27 -4.67 60.63 15.66
CA GLY A 27 -3.61 60.65 16.67
C GLY A 27 -3.94 61.17 18.08
N THR A 28 -3.28 60.57 19.07
CA THR A 28 -2.88 61.25 20.32
C THR A 28 -1.59 60.59 20.83
N GLU A 29 -0.64 61.41 21.29
CA GLU A 29 0.72 60.99 21.69
C GLU A 29 0.96 61.27 23.19
N ARG A 30 1.55 60.32 23.94
CA ARG A 30 2.26 60.48 25.24
C ARG A 30 3.10 59.20 25.49
N LYS A 31 4.42 59.16 25.75
CA LYS A 31 5.35 59.89 26.67
C LYS A 31 4.98 59.64 28.15
N ARG A 32 5.80 59.10 29.08
CA ARG A 32 7.27 58.72 29.20
C ARG A 32 7.38 57.42 30.07
N GLN A 33 8.38 56.52 29.99
CA GLN A 33 9.80 56.56 30.47
C GLN A 33 10.01 56.96 31.97
N PRO A 34 11.08 56.50 32.67
CA PRO A 34 11.81 55.21 32.62
C PRO A 34 12.30 54.66 34.01
N SER A 35 12.94 53.48 34.05
CA SER A 35 13.82 53.00 35.16
C SER A 35 14.75 51.87 34.65
N SER A 36 16.07 52.03 34.47
CA SER A 36 17.17 52.29 35.44
C SER A 36 17.66 51.02 36.18
N GLY A 37 18.89 50.57 35.90
CA GLY A 37 19.51 49.41 36.57
C GLY A 37 20.70 48.82 35.80
N SER A 38 21.84 49.52 35.80
CA SER A 38 23.15 49.04 35.29
C SER A 38 24.00 48.42 36.41
N ASN A 39 25.04 47.66 36.04
CA ASN A 39 26.38 47.60 36.66
C ASN A 39 27.19 46.40 36.08
N ASP A 40 27.96 46.67 35.03
CA ASP A 40 29.45 46.66 35.00
C ASP A 40 30.15 45.64 35.95
N GLU A 41 30.85 44.63 35.43
CA GLU A 41 32.30 44.59 35.08
C GLU A 41 33.27 44.34 36.25
N ASP A 42 33.91 43.15 36.27
CA ASP A 42 35.38 42.94 36.21
C ASP A 42 35.73 41.45 36.51
N THR A 43 36.90 40.84 36.28
CA THR A 43 38.03 40.91 35.33
C THR A 43 39.24 40.26 36.02
N ALA A 44 39.59 39.01 35.66
CA ALA A 44 40.90 38.37 35.87
C ALA A 44 40.91 37.03 35.11
N LEU A 45 41.59 36.83 33.98
CA LEU A 45 43.04 36.83 33.70
C LEU A 45 43.79 35.52 34.05
N GLN A 46 44.11 34.76 32.99
CA GLN A 46 45.42 34.11 32.70
C GLN A 46 45.86 32.85 33.51
N ALA A 47 46.65 31.90 32.97
CA ALA A 47 47.03 31.58 31.57
C ALA A 47 47.74 30.20 31.45
N ASN A 48 48.17 29.86 30.22
CA ASN A 48 49.31 28.99 29.85
C ASN A 48 49.21 27.45 29.84
N SER A 49 48.80 26.94 28.66
CA SER A 49 49.60 26.08 27.76
C SER A 49 49.92 24.59 28.06
N PRO A 50 49.98 23.73 27.00
CA PRO A 50 50.33 22.29 27.05
C PRO A 50 51.77 22.04 26.49
N PRO A 51 52.19 20.86 25.98
CA PRO A 51 51.68 19.46 26.11
C PRO A 51 52.79 18.49 26.60
N ARG A 52 52.52 17.16 26.65
CA ARG A 52 53.60 16.14 26.69
C ARG A 52 53.28 14.86 25.91
N LYS A 53 54.22 14.43 25.07
CA LYS A 53 54.27 13.10 24.43
C LYS A 53 55.42 12.28 25.01
N GLN A 54 55.19 11.01 25.33
CA GLN A 54 56.15 9.90 25.22
C GLN A 54 55.33 8.66 24.77
N ALA A 55 55.67 7.83 23.78
CA ALA A 55 56.94 7.20 23.39
C ALA A 55 57.32 5.99 24.30
N LYS A 56 57.88 4.87 23.82
CA LYS A 56 58.07 4.31 22.46
C LYS A 56 58.74 2.93 22.59
N THR A 57 58.22 1.86 21.98
CA THR A 57 58.94 0.58 21.83
C THR A 57 58.69 -0.06 20.46
N ARG A 58 59.79 -0.51 19.82
CA ARG A 58 59.85 -1.28 18.56
C ARG A 58 61.13 -2.12 18.58
N ARG A 59 61.00 -3.41 18.26
CA ARG A 59 61.99 -4.31 17.63
C ARG A 59 61.28 -5.66 17.37
N GLU A 60 61.39 -6.40 16.25
CA GLU A 60 62.53 -6.75 15.36
C GLU A 60 63.56 -7.64 16.07
N GLU A 61 63.97 -8.83 15.59
CA GLU A 61 63.58 -9.76 14.50
C GLU A 61 63.81 -11.21 15.08
N SER A 62 63.84 -12.40 14.43
CA SER A 62 64.21 -12.79 13.06
C SER A 62 64.00 -14.30 12.79
N ARG A 63 63.65 -14.67 11.53
CA ARG A 63 64.08 -15.90 10.79
C ARG A 63 63.60 -17.28 11.33
N CYS A 64 63.61 -18.40 10.58
CA CYS A 64 64.23 -18.72 9.28
C CYS A 64 63.56 -19.93 8.54
N ARG A 65 63.46 -19.89 7.19
CA ARG A 65 63.39 -21.04 6.22
C ARG A 65 62.14 -21.97 6.31
N THR A 66 61.62 -22.64 5.26
CA THR A 66 61.88 -22.80 3.79
C THR A 66 60.55 -23.24 3.11
N SER A 67 60.33 -23.36 1.79
CA SER A 67 61.17 -23.34 0.57
C SER A 67 60.38 -22.88 -0.70
N SER A 68 61.08 -22.82 -1.84
CA SER A 68 60.67 -23.05 -3.26
C SER A 68 59.34 -23.79 -3.54
N ARG A 69 58.68 -23.62 -4.72
CA ARG A 69 59.18 -23.21 -6.07
C ARG A 69 58.08 -22.59 -6.98
N GLU A 70 58.46 -21.67 -7.86
CA GLU A 70 57.75 -21.18 -9.08
C GLU A 70 58.40 -21.79 -10.36
N PRO A 71 58.05 -21.44 -11.63
CA PRO A 71 56.96 -20.61 -12.21
C PRO A 71 56.05 -21.47 -13.15
N GLU A 72 55.26 -21.06 -14.17
CA GLU A 72 54.99 -19.85 -15.03
C GLU A 72 53.46 -19.78 -15.35
N GLY A 73 52.86 -18.81 -16.07
CA GLY A 73 53.31 -17.55 -16.70
C GLY A 73 52.23 -17.00 -17.68
N ALA A 74 52.34 -15.71 -18.08
CA ALA A 74 51.47 -14.93 -19.01
C ALA A 74 49.94 -14.86 -18.72
N SER A 75 49.24 -13.71 -18.58
CA SER A 75 49.27 -12.36 -19.17
C SER A 75 48.57 -12.17 -20.53
N LYS A 76 47.34 -11.60 -20.51
CA LYS A 76 46.94 -10.38 -21.25
C LYS A 76 45.50 -9.91 -20.91
N ARG A 77 45.06 -8.79 -21.50
CA ARG A 77 43.86 -8.00 -21.12
C ARG A 77 42.78 -7.94 -22.21
N GLY A 78 41.52 -8.09 -21.80
CA GLY A 78 40.33 -7.29 -22.16
C GLY A 78 39.99 -6.85 -23.61
N THR A 79 38.77 -7.22 -24.02
CA THR A 79 37.80 -6.54 -24.95
C THR A 79 36.40 -7.03 -24.51
N SER A 80 35.36 -6.20 -24.30
CA SER A 80 34.62 -5.29 -25.20
C SER A 80 33.59 -6.03 -26.10
N ARG A 81 32.44 -5.38 -26.35
CA ARG A 81 31.14 -5.87 -26.88
C ARG A 81 30.17 -6.30 -25.77
N ASP A 82 28.93 -5.80 -25.65
CA ASP A 82 27.98 -5.17 -26.61
C ASP A 82 27.60 -6.05 -27.81
N ASP A 83 26.52 -6.80 -27.67
CA ASP A 83 25.68 -7.28 -28.78
C ASP A 83 24.21 -7.27 -28.33
N ALA A 84 23.33 -6.71 -29.17
CA ALA A 84 21.89 -6.78 -29.01
C ALA A 84 21.34 -7.92 -29.87
N ILE A 85 20.30 -8.61 -29.40
CA ILE A 85 19.61 -9.64 -30.18
C ILE A 85 18.14 -9.26 -30.27
N ASP A 86 17.76 -8.76 -31.45
CA ASP A 86 16.38 -8.71 -31.92
C ASP A 86 16.08 -10.03 -32.63
N LEU A 87 14.86 -10.57 -32.46
CA LEU A 87 14.46 -11.84 -33.07
C LEU A 87 12.93 -12.00 -33.09
N ASP A 88 12.30 -11.35 -34.08
CA ASP A 88 11.01 -11.80 -34.60
C ASP A 88 11.17 -13.17 -35.27
N ALA A 89 10.26 -14.09 -34.97
CA ALA A 89 10.20 -15.45 -35.51
C ALA A 89 8.76 -15.99 -35.42
N SER A 90 7.91 -15.57 -36.33
CA SER A 90 6.52 -16.02 -36.44
C SER A 90 6.44 -17.45 -36.99
N VAL A 91 5.75 -18.35 -36.26
CA VAL A 91 5.44 -19.72 -36.71
C VAL A 91 3.97 -20.02 -36.39
N SER A 92 3.20 -20.45 -37.39
CA SER A 92 1.76 -20.73 -37.27
C SER A 92 1.43 -22.14 -37.78
N VAL A 93 0.86 -22.99 -36.92
CA VAL A 93 0.33 -24.33 -37.25
C VAL A 93 -0.95 -24.55 -36.41
N PRO A 94 -2.06 -25.14 -36.94
CA PRO A 94 -3.41 -24.88 -36.44
C PRO A 94 -4.04 -25.96 -35.53
N LEU A 95 -5.23 -25.65 -35.00
CA LEU A 95 -6.15 -26.59 -34.32
C LEU A 95 -6.84 -27.55 -35.30
N PRO A 96 -7.32 -28.72 -34.81
CA PRO A 96 -8.50 -29.42 -35.30
C PRO A 96 -9.75 -29.15 -34.43
N GLU A 97 -10.94 -29.38 -34.99
CA GLU A 97 -12.23 -28.96 -34.40
C GLU A 97 -13.00 -30.03 -33.62
N SER A 98 -14.02 -29.53 -32.90
CA SER A 98 -15.20 -30.20 -32.35
C SER A 98 -15.75 -31.40 -33.13
N THR A 99 -16.09 -32.49 -32.40
CA THR A 99 -17.24 -33.34 -32.75
C THR A 99 -18.06 -33.79 -31.53
N ARG A 100 -19.34 -33.41 -31.53
CA ARG A 100 -20.52 -34.06 -30.91
C ARG A 100 -21.62 -33.97 -31.97
N PRO A 101 -22.52 -34.96 -32.14
CA PRO A 101 -23.46 -35.34 -31.08
C PRO A 101 -23.87 -36.83 -31.05
N GLN A 102 -24.66 -37.22 -30.04
CA GLN A 102 -25.99 -37.80 -30.27
C GLN A 102 -26.85 -37.81 -29.00
N GLN A 103 -28.10 -38.23 -29.13
CA GLN A 103 -29.22 -38.00 -28.22
C GLN A 103 -30.16 -39.23 -28.23
N GLU A 104 -30.51 -39.77 -27.06
CA GLU A 104 -31.56 -40.80 -26.92
C GLU A 104 -32.64 -40.39 -25.92
N ARG A 105 -33.74 -41.16 -25.87
CA ARG A 105 -35.02 -40.81 -25.20
C ARG A 105 -35.56 -41.95 -24.32
N GLY A 106 -36.26 -41.59 -23.24
CA GLY A 106 -37.44 -42.33 -22.74
C GLY A 106 -37.31 -43.14 -21.44
N GLY A 107 -38.46 -43.38 -20.77
CA GLY A 107 -38.59 -44.11 -19.49
C GLY A 107 -38.39 -43.20 -18.26
N LEU A 108 -39.37 -42.52 -17.64
CA LEU A 108 -40.78 -42.80 -17.29
C LEU A 108 -40.96 -43.70 -16.03
N VAL A 109 -41.65 -43.15 -15.01
CA VAL A 109 -42.13 -43.71 -13.71
C VAL A 109 -41.13 -44.47 -12.80
N HIS A 110 -40.99 -44.06 -11.54
CA HIS A 110 -41.94 -44.51 -10.50
C HIS A 110 -42.28 -43.48 -9.42
N GLU A 111 -43.51 -43.59 -8.90
CA GLU A 111 -44.06 -42.81 -7.78
C GLU A 111 -43.94 -43.57 -6.45
N ALA A 112 -43.70 -42.86 -5.34
CA ALA A 112 -43.78 -43.40 -3.99
C ALA A 112 -44.25 -42.34 -2.98
N ASN A 113 -45.57 -42.24 -2.79
CA ASN A 113 -46.16 -41.49 -1.69
C ASN A 113 -45.86 -42.15 -0.33
N HIS A 114 -45.60 -41.37 0.71
CA HIS A 114 -45.86 -41.83 2.08
C HIS A 114 -46.30 -40.70 3.02
N VAL A 115 -47.51 -40.85 3.54
CA VAL A 115 -48.13 -40.00 4.56
C VAL A 115 -48.08 -40.74 5.89
N CYS A 116 -47.86 -40.04 7.02
CA CYS A 116 -48.61 -40.32 8.24
C CYS A 116 -48.55 -39.20 9.31
N ARG A 117 -49.52 -39.26 10.23
CA ARG A 117 -49.81 -38.29 11.31
C ARG A 117 -48.78 -38.35 12.45
N GLY A 118 -48.69 -37.26 13.22
CA GLY A 118 -48.00 -37.21 14.53
C GLY A 118 -48.94 -37.25 15.74
N THR A 119 -48.37 -37.06 16.93
CA THR A 119 -49.03 -36.95 18.25
C THR A 119 -48.34 -35.88 19.11
N ALA A 120 -48.83 -35.59 20.32
CA ALA A 120 -48.50 -34.36 21.07
C ALA A 120 -48.13 -34.57 22.55
N ALA A 121 -47.39 -33.58 23.09
CA ALA A 121 -47.19 -33.29 24.53
C ALA A 121 -46.35 -34.34 25.32
N PRO A 122 -45.88 -34.10 26.57
CA PRO A 122 -46.30 -33.09 27.55
C PRO A 122 -45.24 -32.03 27.93
N ALA A 123 -45.62 -31.09 28.81
CA ALA A 123 -44.73 -30.10 29.41
C ALA A 123 -43.95 -30.66 30.62
N GLY A 124 -42.75 -30.13 30.86
CA GLY A 124 -41.93 -30.43 32.05
C GLY A 124 -41.51 -29.14 32.76
N THR A 125 -41.87 -29.00 34.03
CA THR A 125 -41.57 -27.80 34.84
C THR A 125 -40.15 -27.84 35.37
N ALA A 126 -39.34 -26.80 35.10
CA ALA A 126 -38.00 -26.65 35.65
C ALA A 126 -37.80 -25.24 36.24
N THR A 127 -37.65 -25.16 37.56
CA THR A 127 -37.35 -23.91 38.28
C THR A 127 -35.89 -23.52 38.10
N ALA A 128 -35.62 -22.47 37.33
CA ALA A 128 -34.30 -21.86 37.26
C ALA A 128 -34.10 -20.88 38.43
N SER A 129 -33.03 -21.05 39.20
CA SER A 129 -32.70 -20.19 40.35
C SER A 129 -32.11 -18.85 39.90
N SER A 130 -32.45 -17.78 40.64
CA SER A 130 -31.99 -16.42 40.37
C SER A 130 -30.53 -16.20 40.78
N GLY A 131 -29.59 -16.60 39.91
CA GLY A 131 -28.16 -16.29 40.06
C GLY A 131 -27.80 -14.95 39.41
N THR A 132 -27.87 -13.84 40.15
CA THR A 132 -27.45 -12.51 39.67
C THR A 132 -25.93 -12.38 39.64
N ASN A 133 -25.29 -13.09 38.71
CA ASN A 133 -23.89 -12.84 38.37
C ASN A 133 -23.79 -11.48 37.66
N HIS A 134 -23.34 -10.45 38.37
CA HIS A 134 -22.86 -9.23 37.75
C HIS A 134 -21.61 -9.57 36.91
N SER A 135 -21.83 -9.88 35.63
CA SER A 135 -20.76 -9.90 34.65
C SER A 135 -20.26 -8.47 34.50
N THR A 136 -19.15 -8.16 35.17
CA THR A 136 -18.39 -6.94 34.93
C THR A 136 -17.87 -7.00 33.51
N ALA A 137 -18.55 -6.27 32.61
CA ALA A 137 -18.09 -6.11 31.23
C ALA A 137 -16.62 -5.67 31.25
N PRO A 138 -15.76 -6.26 30.39
CA PRO A 138 -14.35 -5.88 30.36
C PRO A 138 -14.25 -4.37 30.09
N PRO A 139 -13.31 -3.66 30.74
CA PRO A 139 -13.21 -2.20 30.62
C PRO A 139 -13.05 -1.84 29.14
N LEU A 140 -13.93 -0.98 28.65
CA LEU A 140 -13.92 -0.51 27.26
C LEU A 140 -12.54 0.06 26.94
N GLN A 141 -11.79 -0.64 26.09
CA GLN A 141 -10.48 -0.18 25.67
C GLN A 141 -10.67 1.09 24.85
N SER A 142 -10.16 2.22 25.37
CA SER A 142 -10.26 3.49 24.67
C SER A 142 -9.36 3.46 23.44
N PHE A 143 -9.95 3.26 22.27
CA PHE A 143 -9.29 3.36 20.97
C PHE A 143 -9.20 4.82 20.48
N ALA A 144 -9.03 5.76 21.42
CA ALA A 144 -8.83 7.17 21.11
C ALA A 144 -7.52 7.36 20.33
N THR A 145 -7.56 8.25 19.34
CA THR A 145 -6.41 8.69 18.55
C THR A 145 -6.26 10.20 18.64
N SER A 146 -5.05 10.70 18.89
CA SER A 146 -4.71 12.14 18.87
C SER A 146 -3.97 12.57 17.60
N SER A 147 -4.00 11.74 16.57
CA SER A 147 -3.68 12.11 15.18
C SER A 147 -4.53 13.30 14.74
N ARG A 148 -3.88 14.35 14.22
CA ARG A 148 -4.51 15.63 13.83
C ARG A 148 -5.20 15.57 12.48
N TRP A 149 -4.71 14.74 11.56
CA TRP A 149 -5.24 14.64 10.20
C TRP A 149 -5.15 13.24 9.57
N LEU A 150 -4.16 12.43 9.95
CA LEU A 150 -3.90 11.14 9.30
C LEU A 150 -5.04 10.13 9.58
N ALA A 151 -5.51 10.02 10.82
CA ALA A 151 -6.63 9.12 11.16
C ALA A 151 -7.94 9.56 10.49
N GLY A 152 -8.19 10.88 10.44
CA GLY A 152 -9.36 11.46 9.75
C GLY A 152 -9.35 11.30 8.23
N SER A 153 -8.22 10.88 7.65
CA SER A 153 -8.11 10.56 6.21
C SER A 153 -8.63 9.15 5.88
N ILE A 154 -9.00 8.34 6.88
CA ILE A 154 -9.80 7.12 6.72
C ILE A 154 -11.29 7.53 6.84
N THR A 155 -11.95 7.71 5.70
CA THR A 155 -13.29 8.31 5.61
C THR A 155 -14.42 7.28 5.60
N ASN A 156 -14.15 6.03 5.23
CA ASN A 156 -15.11 4.94 5.36
C ASN A 156 -15.27 4.55 6.85
N ALA A 157 -16.50 4.59 7.37
CA ALA A 157 -16.79 4.37 8.79
C ALA A 157 -16.47 2.93 9.24
N GLU A 158 -16.88 1.91 8.48
CA GLU A 158 -16.60 0.51 8.83
C GLU A 158 -15.09 0.25 8.95
N TRP A 159 -14.29 0.76 8.00
CA TRP A 159 -12.84 0.68 8.04
C TRP A 159 -12.23 1.47 9.19
N ARG A 160 -12.70 2.69 9.46
CA ARG A 160 -12.20 3.50 10.58
C ARG A 160 -12.43 2.78 11.91
N ASP A 161 -13.60 2.19 12.09
CA ASP A 161 -13.99 1.52 13.33
C ASP A 161 -13.28 0.15 13.47
N PHE A 162 -13.08 -0.59 12.36
CA PHE A 162 -12.25 -1.81 12.32
C PHE A 162 -10.75 -1.54 12.55
N LEU A 163 -10.23 -0.41 12.06
CA LEU A 163 -8.82 -0.04 12.20
C LEU A 163 -8.52 0.74 13.49
N ALA A 164 -9.53 1.09 14.29
CA ALA A 164 -9.37 1.83 15.54
C ALA A 164 -8.32 1.22 16.51
N PRO A 165 -8.21 -0.13 16.69
CA PRO A 165 -7.16 -0.73 17.51
C PRO A 165 -5.72 -0.56 16.98
N ILE A 166 -5.56 -0.04 15.75
CA ILE A 166 -4.28 0.19 15.06
C ILE A 166 -3.99 1.70 14.92
N THR A 167 -5.01 2.54 14.80
CA THR A 167 -4.86 4.01 14.75
C THR A 167 -4.85 4.67 16.14
N ALA A 168 -5.31 3.97 17.18
CA ALA A 168 -5.31 4.44 18.56
C ALA A 168 -3.91 4.74 19.14
N ASP A 169 -3.87 5.65 20.11
CA ASP A 169 -2.62 6.09 20.75
C ASP A 169 -1.95 4.99 21.59
N SER A 170 -2.72 4.00 22.03
CA SER A 170 -2.21 2.79 22.69
C SER A 170 -1.44 1.87 21.73
N TRP A 171 -1.70 1.94 20.41
CA TRP A 171 -1.07 1.07 19.44
C TRP A 171 0.43 1.34 19.31
N ARG A 172 1.23 0.38 19.79
CA ARG A 172 2.71 0.44 19.83
C ARG A 172 3.22 1.76 20.45
N ASN A 173 2.56 2.18 21.52
CA ASN A 173 2.85 3.40 22.30
C ASN A 173 2.87 4.66 21.41
N GLY A 174 1.78 4.94 20.69
CA GLY A 174 1.63 6.13 19.83
C GLY A 174 2.37 6.02 18.50
N ALA A 175 2.47 4.82 17.91
CA ALA A 175 3.18 4.64 16.65
C ALA A 175 2.48 5.30 15.46
N PHE A 176 1.14 5.35 15.44
CA PHE A 176 0.40 5.98 14.35
C PHE A 176 0.64 7.50 14.28
N ILE A 177 0.66 8.20 15.43
CA ILE A 177 1.05 9.62 15.54
C ILE A 177 2.50 9.84 15.04
N ARG A 178 3.42 8.89 15.27
CA ARG A 178 4.79 9.00 14.75
C ARG A 178 4.86 8.96 13.23
N ILE A 179 3.92 8.26 12.56
CA ILE A 179 3.79 8.30 11.09
C ILE A 179 3.32 9.69 10.65
N GLU A 180 2.28 10.24 11.28
CA GLU A 180 1.78 11.60 10.98
C GLU A 180 2.89 12.65 11.14
N ARG A 181 3.53 12.70 12.30
CA ARG A 181 4.62 13.64 12.61
C ARG A 181 5.84 13.46 11.69
N PHE A 182 6.10 12.25 11.20
CA PHE A 182 7.12 12.03 10.18
C PHE A 182 6.72 12.73 8.87
N LEU A 183 5.49 12.54 8.38
CA LEU A 183 5.01 13.16 7.14
C LEU A 183 4.95 14.69 7.23
N ASP A 184 4.52 15.22 8.38
CA ASP A 184 4.57 16.66 8.67
C ASP A 184 6.02 17.18 8.58
N GLY A 185 6.94 16.55 9.30
CA GLY A 185 8.36 16.95 9.32
C GLY A 185 9.09 16.74 7.99
N GLU A 186 8.62 15.86 7.10
CA GLU A 186 9.13 15.76 5.73
C GLU A 186 8.61 16.90 4.85
N LYS A 187 7.33 17.27 4.98
CA LYS A 187 6.71 18.41 4.30
C LYS A 187 7.32 19.75 4.75
N GLU A 188 7.63 19.91 6.03
CA GLU A 188 8.35 21.07 6.60
C GLU A 188 9.75 21.26 5.99
N LYS A 189 10.42 20.17 5.58
CA LYS A 189 11.70 20.20 4.85
C LYS A 189 11.52 20.52 3.35
N GLY A 190 10.32 20.90 2.91
CA GLY A 190 10.00 21.18 1.52
C GLY A 190 9.90 19.95 0.61
N ARG A 191 9.78 18.73 1.17
CA ARG A 191 9.70 17.50 0.36
C ARG A 191 8.30 17.33 -0.21
N VAL A 192 8.23 17.01 -1.52
CA VAL A 192 6.98 16.62 -2.17
C VAL A 192 6.72 15.16 -1.86
N ILE A 193 5.68 14.89 -1.07
CA ILE A 193 5.27 13.54 -0.68
C ILE A 193 4.07 13.10 -1.52
N LEU A 194 4.08 11.84 -1.95
CA LEU A 194 3.07 11.19 -2.78
C LEU A 194 2.54 9.93 -2.08
N PRO A 195 1.27 9.53 -2.30
CA PRO A 195 0.24 10.28 -3.03
C PRO A 195 -0.25 11.49 -2.20
N PRO A 196 -1.13 12.36 -2.75
CA PRO A 196 -1.81 13.40 -1.98
C PRO A 196 -2.48 12.88 -0.70
N ALA A 197 -2.61 13.71 0.33
CA ALA A 197 -3.05 13.29 1.66
C ALA A 197 -4.41 12.55 1.67
N ALA A 198 -5.38 13.01 0.87
CA ALA A 198 -6.69 12.37 0.73
C ALA A 198 -6.62 10.96 0.10
N ASP A 199 -5.58 10.70 -0.70
CA ASP A 199 -5.41 9.44 -1.43
C ASP A 199 -4.65 8.39 -0.59
N ILE A 200 -3.95 8.76 0.50
CA ILE A 200 -3.10 7.85 1.30
C ILE A 200 -3.85 6.58 1.73
N PHE A 201 -5.14 6.70 2.02
CA PHE A 201 -6.02 5.60 2.45
C PHE A 201 -7.09 5.23 1.41
N ASN A 202 -6.95 5.60 0.13
CA ASN A 202 -7.90 5.25 -0.95
C ASN A 202 -8.18 3.72 -0.99
N ALA A 203 -7.18 2.88 -0.71
CA ALA A 203 -7.35 1.43 -0.66
C ALA A 203 -8.38 0.94 0.37
N PHE A 204 -8.60 1.68 1.46
CA PHE A 204 -9.68 1.42 2.42
C PHE A 204 -10.94 2.20 2.03
N ASN A 205 -10.80 3.49 1.72
CA ASN A 205 -11.93 4.38 1.46
C ASN A 205 -12.77 3.97 0.22
N SER A 206 -12.17 3.27 -0.76
CA SER A 206 -12.85 2.80 -1.98
C SER A 206 -13.18 1.30 -2.00
N CYS A 207 -12.72 0.52 -1.02
CA CYS A 207 -13.04 -0.90 -0.88
C CYS A 207 -14.18 -1.09 0.13
N PRO A 208 -15.40 -1.50 -0.25
CA PRO A 208 -16.48 -1.70 0.72
C PRO A 208 -16.12 -2.79 1.73
N PHE A 209 -16.15 -2.49 3.03
CA PHE A 209 -15.58 -3.34 4.07
C PHE A 209 -16.28 -4.71 4.15
N GLY A 210 -17.61 -4.73 4.19
CA GLY A 210 -18.40 -5.97 4.16
C GLY A 210 -18.26 -6.79 2.87
N SER A 211 -17.85 -6.17 1.76
CA SER A 211 -17.63 -6.85 0.48
C SER A 211 -16.19 -7.33 0.26
N LEU A 212 -15.26 -6.99 1.15
CA LEU A 212 -13.85 -7.38 1.03
C LEU A 212 -13.70 -8.91 0.89
N LYS A 213 -13.03 -9.33 -0.17
CA LYS A 213 -12.84 -10.73 -0.55
C LYS A 213 -11.45 -11.04 -1.13
N VAL A 214 -10.75 -10.05 -1.67
CA VAL A 214 -9.36 -10.16 -2.16
C VAL A 214 -8.47 -9.11 -1.49
N VAL A 215 -7.23 -9.47 -1.16
CA VAL A 215 -6.18 -8.55 -0.73
C VAL A 215 -4.98 -8.71 -1.65
N LEU A 216 -4.52 -7.63 -2.28
CA LEU A 216 -3.32 -7.59 -3.12
C LEU A 216 -2.26 -6.69 -2.48
N LEU A 217 -1.05 -7.22 -2.30
CA LEU A 217 0.05 -6.49 -1.66
C LEU A 217 1.07 -5.93 -2.66
N GLY A 218 1.32 -4.62 -2.57
CA GLY A 218 2.44 -3.92 -3.21
C GLY A 218 3.51 -3.48 -2.20
N GLN A 219 4.59 -2.87 -2.69
CA GLN A 219 5.74 -2.47 -1.88
C GLN A 219 5.64 -1.02 -1.40
N ASP A 220 5.77 -0.07 -2.32
CA ASP A 220 5.65 1.37 -2.09
C ASP A 220 4.87 2.04 -3.24
N PRO A 221 4.34 3.27 -3.06
CA PRO A 221 3.57 3.94 -4.11
C PRO A 221 4.49 4.36 -5.26
N TYR A 222 3.91 4.51 -6.44
CA TYR A 222 4.61 5.15 -7.56
C TYR A 222 5.05 6.58 -7.21
N HIS A 223 6.29 6.92 -7.56
CA HIS A 223 6.97 8.11 -7.06
C HIS A 223 6.95 9.32 -8.01
N ASP A 224 6.35 9.22 -9.20
CA ASP A 224 6.27 10.38 -10.10
C ASP A 224 4.98 11.18 -9.87
N LEU A 225 5.05 12.49 -10.13
CA LEU A 225 3.96 13.42 -9.87
C LEU A 225 2.70 13.00 -10.64
N ARG A 226 1.54 13.02 -9.96
CA ARG A 226 0.24 12.56 -10.48
C ARG A 226 0.20 11.07 -10.90
N GLN A 227 1.17 10.24 -10.51
CA GLN A 227 1.14 8.80 -10.82
C GLN A 227 0.33 7.99 -9.81
N ALA A 228 0.72 7.99 -8.53
CA ALA A 228 0.03 7.25 -7.47
C ALA A 228 -1.25 7.94 -6.97
N HIS A 229 -2.23 7.13 -6.58
CA HIS A 229 -3.49 7.54 -5.91
C HIS A 229 -3.93 6.53 -4.83
N GLY A 230 -2.96 5.99 -4.07
CA GLY A 230 -3.24 5.16 -2.89
C GLY A 230 -3.51 3.66 -3.10
N LEU A 231 -3.78 3.21 -4.34
CA LEU A 231 -3.90 1.78 -4.67
C LEU A 231 -2.57 1.21 -5.18
N CYS A 232 -2.21 -0.02 -4.79
CA CYS A 232 -1.05 -0.72 -5.35
C CYS A 232 -1.23 -1.03 -6.85
N PHE A 233 -0.13 -1.01 -7.62
CA PHE A 233 -0.08 -1.19 -9.10
C PHE A 233 -0.91 -0.24 -9.98
N SER A 234 -1.83 0.53 -9.40
CA SER A 234 -2.75 1.45 -10.07
C SER A 234 -2.12 2.81 -10.31
N VAL A 235 -2.52 3.48 -11.39
CA VAL A 235 -2.20 4.89 -11.65
C VAL A 235 -3.45 5.71 -11.93
N LEU A 236 -3.32 7.03 -11.94
CA LEU A 236 -4.38 7.94 -12.38
C LEU A 236 -4.64 7.82 -13.90
N PRO A 237 -5.81 8.29 -14.39
CA PRO A 237 -6.07 8.47 -15.81
C PRO A 237 -4.97 9.30 -16.51
N ASP A 238 -4.80 9.07 -17.81
CA ASP A 238 -3.82 9.70 -18.72
C ASP A 238 -2.33 9.42 -18.41
N VAL A 239 -2.04 8.67 -17.34
CA VAL A 239 -0.66 8.28 -17.00
C VAL A 239 -0.24 7.04 -17.79
N PRO A 240 0.94 7.04 -18.44
CA PRO A 240 1.44 5.87 -19.18
C PRO A 240 1.54 4.62 -18.30
N LEU A 241 1.05 3.48 -18.80
CA LEU A 241 1.02 2.20 -18.10
C LEU A 241 2.42 1.82 -17.55
N PRO A 242 2.61 1.70 -16.22
CA PRO A 242 3.88 1.25 -15.65
C PRO A 242 4.29 -0.15 -16.14
N PRO A 243 5.59 -0.48 -16.22
CA PRO A 243 6.04 -1.75 -16.79
C PRO A 243 5.42 -3.01 -16.14
N SER A 244 5.27 -3.01 -14.81
CA SER A 244 4.57 -4.09 -14.09
C SER A 244 3.10 -4.18 -14.47
N LEU A 245 2.40 -3.05 -14.67
CA LEU A 245 0.99 -3.05 -15.03
C LEU A 245 0.76 -3.53 -16.47
N ARG A 246 1.68 -3.20 -17.40
CA ARG A 246 1.66 -3.77 -18.75
C ARG A 246 1.79 -5.30 -18.73
N ASN A 247 2.59 -5.84 -17.82
CA ASN A 247 2.74 -7.29 -17.64
C ASN A 247 1.53 -7.92 -16.92
N ILE A 248 0.86 -7.20 -16.02
CA ILE A 248 -0.43 -7.61 -15.44
C ILE A 248 -1.51 -7.72 -16.51
N TYR A 249 -1.65 -6.72 -17.39
CA TYR A 249 -2.62 -6.75 -18.49
C TYR A 249 -2.31 -7.84 -19.53
N LYS A 250 -1.04 -8.15 -19.79
CA LYS A 250 -0.64 -9.29 -20.63
C LYS A 250 -1.11 -10.62 -20.04
N GLU A 251 -0.88 -10.85 -18.75
CA GLU A 251 -1.30 -12.09 -18.08
C GLU A 251 -2.83 -12.22 -18.04
N LEU A 252 -3.53 -11.12 -17.73
CA LEU A 252 -5.00 -11.08 -17.78
C LEU A 252 -5.56 -11.42 -19.17
N ALA A 253 -4.93 -10.96 -20.25
CA ALA A 253 -5.34 -11.27 -21.62
C ALA A 253 -5.15 -12.75 -22.01
N THR A 254 -4.24 -13.47 -21.34
CA THR A 254 -4.05 -14.92 -21.54
C THR A 254 -4.82 -15.79 -20.55
N ASP A 255 -5.17 -15.27 -19.37
CA ASP A 255 -5.81 -16.03 -18.29
C ASP A 255 -7.34 -15.87 -18.24
N ILE A 256 -7.84 -14.66 -18.51
CA ILE A 256 -9.26 -14.32 -18.42
C ILE A 256 -9.86 -14.22 -19.83
N VAL A 257 -10.74 -15.18 -20.14
CA VAL A 257 -11.40 -15.28 -21.45
C VAL A 257 -12.09 -13.96 -21.82
N GLY A 258 -11.71 -13.40 -22.97
CA GLY A 258 -12.27 -12.16 -23.48
C GLY A 258 -11.84 -10.88 -22.74
N PHE A 259 -10.81 -10.92 -21.88
CA PHE A 259 -10.23 -9.70 -21.31
C PHE A 259 -9.61 -8.83 -22.40
N GLN A 260 -9.89 -7.53 -22.34
CA GLN A 260 -9.29 -6.52 -23.20
C GLN A 260 -8.55 -5.51 -22.32
N ALA A 261 -7.27 -5.29 -22.61
CA ALA A 261 -6.45 -4.35 -21.87
C ALA A 261 -6.88 -2.90 -22.19
N PRO A 262 -7.30 -2.09 -21.21
CA PRO A 262 -7.57 -0.67 -21.45
C PRO A 262 -6.28 0.10 -21.70
N THR A 263 -6.39 1.26 -22.34
CA THR A 263 -5.26 2.17 -22.57
C THR A 263 -4.77 2.87 -21.29
N HIS A 264 -5.58 2.87 -20.23
CA HIS A 264 -5.28 3.50 -18.95
C HIS A 264 -4.89 2.53 -17.84
N GLY A 265 -4.16 3.01 -16.84
CA GLY A 265 -3.73 2.21 -15.68
C GLY A 265 -4.58 2.33 -14.42
N HIS A 266 -5.82 2.84 -14.53
CA HIS A 266 -6.70 3.12 -13.40
C HIS A 266 -7.53 1.90 -12.97
N LEU A 267 -7.25 1.37 -11.78
CA LEU A 267 -7.79 0.09 -11.26
C LEU A 267 -8.88 0.26 -10.18
N GLN A 268 -9.44 1.46 -10.02
CA GLN A 268 -10.40 1.78 -8.95
C GLN A 268 -11.62 0.84 -8.90
N SER A 269 -12.08 0.38 -10.07
CA SER A 269 -13.22 -0.54 -10.20
C SER A 269 -12.95 -1.97 -9.70
N TRP A 270 -11.68 -2.37 -9.50
CA TRP A 270 -11.38 -3.60 -8.77
C TRP A 270 -11.54 -3.38 -7.27
N SER A 271 -11.07 -2.25 -6.73
CA SER A 271 -11.20 -1.98 -5.28
C SER A 271 -12.66 -1.89 -4.85
N GLN A 272 -13.49 -1.21 -5.64
CA GLN A 272 -14.95 -1.13 -5.47
C GLN A 272 -15.68 -2.48 -5.46
N GLN A 273 -15.08 -3.56 -5.99
CA GLN A 273 -15.63 -4.92 -5.94
C GLN A 273 -15.26 -5.71 -4.66
N GLY A 274 -14.53 -5.10 -3.72
CA GLY A 274 -14.03 -5.77 -2.52
C GLY A 274 -12.58 -6.26 -2.64
N MET A 275 -11.72 -5.49 -3.32
CA MET A 275 -10.29 -5.77 -3.45
C MET A 275 -9.46 -4.71 -2.71
N LEU A 276 -8.85 -5.09 -1.58
CA LEU A 276 -7.94 -4.21 -0.85
C LEU A 276 -6.57 -4.19 -1.56
N MET A 277 -6.27 -3.08 -2.24
CA MET A 277 -5.06 -2.89 -3.04
C MET A 277 -3.98 -2.14 -2.24
N LEU A 278 -3.39 -2.83 -1.25
CA LEU A 278 -2.55 -2.21 -0.21
C LEU A 278 -1.05 -2.25 -0.54
N ASN A 279 -0.36 -1.11 -0.51
CA ASN A 279 1.11 -1.08 -0.46
C ASN A 279 1.59 -1.24 1.00
N ALA A 280 2.74 -1.87 1.24
CA ALA A 280 3.33 -1.94 2.59
C ALA A 280 3.92 -0.59 3.07
N THR A 281 4.23 0.32 2.16
CA THR A 281 4.52 1.73 2.44
C THR A 281 3.43 2.56 1.77
N LEU A 282 2.72 3.43 2.51
CA LEU A 282 1.58 4.20 1.94
C LEU A 282 1.97 5.58 1.39
N THR A 283 3.24 5.97 1.51
CA THR A 283 3.76 7.24 0.97
C THR A 283 5.19 7.08 0.46
N VAL A 284 5.64 8.00 -0.39
CA VAL A 284 7.01 8.09 -0.92
C VAL A 284 7.38 9.56 -1.19
N GLU A 285 8.67 9.88 -1.20
CA GLU A 285 9.16 11.19 -1.67
C GLU A 285 9.25 11.19 -3.20
N ALA A 286 8.84 12.28 -3.85
CA ALA A 286 8.81 12.39 -5.30
C ALA A 286 10.16 12.01 -5.94
N HIS A 287 10.09 11.17 -6.97
CA HIS A 287 11.20 10.60 -7.72
C HIS A 287 12.24 9.78 -6.91
N LYS A 288 11.89 9.36 -5.68
CA LYS A 288 12.78 8.56 -4.80
C LYS A 288 12.08 7.29 -4.28
N ALA A 289 12.03 6.27 -5.13
CA ALA A 289 11.56 4.93 -4.76
C ALA A 289 12.10 4.49 -3.39
N ASN A 290 11.24 3.90 -2.57
CA ASN A 290 11.53 3.37 -1.25
C ASN A 290 12.05 4.36 -0.18
N SER A 291 12.03 5.68 -0.41
CA SER A 291 12.55 6.68 0.54
C SER A 291 11.93 6.59 1.94
N HIS A 292 10.65 6.24 2.02
CA HIS A 292 9.88 6.13 3.26
C HIS A 292 9.87 4.72 3.88
N SER A 293 10.36 3.70 3.15
CA SER A 293 10.20 2.27 3.50
C SER A 293 10.79 1.87 4.86
N LYS A 294 11.86 2.55 5.30
CA LYS A 294 12.58 2.28 6.56
C LYS A 294 12.38 3.36 7.63
N THR A 295 11.82 4.50 7.26
CA THR A 295 11.85 5.75 8.03
C THR A 295 10.48 6.20 8.53
N SER A 296 9.42 5.93 7.75
CA SER A 296 8.05 6.37 8.06
C SER A 296 7.35 5.57 9.15
N GLY A 297 7.70 4.30 9.32
CA GLY A 297 6.95 3.33 10.14
C GLY A 297 5.78 2.63 9.42
N TRP A 298 5.49 2.95 8.15
CA TRP A 298 4.33 2.40 7.43
C TRP A 298 4.26 0.87 7.41
N SER A 299 5.37 0.15 7.18
CA SER A 299 5.33 -1.32 7.14
C SER A 299 4.94 -1.94 8.48
N SER A 300 5.11 -1.24 9.61
CA SER A 300 4.61 -1.73 10.91
C SER A 300 3.09 -1.56 11.05
N PHE A 301 2.53 -0.51 10.45
CA PHE A 301 1.09 -0.29 10.36
C PHE A 301 0.45 -1.31 9.42
N THR A 302 0.95 -1.47 8.20
CA THR A 302 0.36 -2.41 7.22
C THR A 302 0.48 -3.86 7.65
N ASP A 303 1.55 -4.24 8.36
CA ASP A 303 1.69 -5.61 8.88
C ASP A 303 0.69 -5.88 10.01
N ALA A 304 0.38 -4.86 10.83
CA ALA A 304 -0.72 -4.95 11.79
C ALA A 304 -2.09 -5.01 11.08
N VAL A 305 -2.31 -4.26 9.99
CA VAL A 305 -3.54 -4.36 9.17
C VAL A 305 -3.73 -5.76 8.59
N ILE A 306 -2.69 -6.35 7.98
CA ILE A 306 -2.74 -7.69 7.39
C ILE A 306 -3.06 -8.74 8.48
N GLN A 307 -2.40 -8.64 9.63
CA GLN A 307 -2.64 -9.54 10.76
C GLN A 307 -4.06 -9.38 11.33
N HIS A 308 -4.53 -8.14 11.51
CA HIS A 308 -5.86 -7.85 12.05
C HIS A 308 -6.98 -8.30 11.09
N LEU A 309 -6.78 -8.12 9.77
CA LEU A 309 -7.67 -8.68 8.75
C LEU A 309 -7.76 -10.21 8.85
N SER A 310 -6.61 -10.89 8.91
CA SER A 310 -6.61 -12.35 9.01
C SER A 310 -7.27 -12.90 10.29
N GLN A 311 -7.19 -12.15 11.39
CA GLN A 311 -7.72 -12.57 12.69
C GLN A 311 -9.19 -12.18 12.89
N HIS A 312 -9.61 -11.00 12.41
CA HIS A 312 -10.87 -10.37 12.82
C HIS A 312 -11.81 -9.93 11.68
N HIS A 313 -11.38 -9.90 10.41
CA HIS A 313 -12.32 -9.62 9.32
C HIS A 313 -13.37 -10.73 9.26
N PRO A 314 -14.68 -10.46 9.06
CA PRO A 314 -15.70 -11.51 9.04
C PRO A 314 -15.54 -12.49 7.88
N ASN A 315 -15.14 -12.02 6.69
CA ASN A 315 -15.09 -12.83 5.48
C ASN A 315 -13.84 -13.73 5.44
N ARG A 316 -13.92 -14.82 4.68
CA ARG A 316 -12.72 -15.52 4.21
C ARG A 316 -12.17 -14.74 3.02
N LEU A 317 -10.84 -14.70 2.89
CA LEU A 317 -10.16 -13.81 1.94
C LEU A 317 -9.16 -14.59 1.07
N VAL A 318 -8.94 -14.13 -0.16
CA VAL A 318 -7.82 -14.53 -1.01
C VAL A 318 -6.72 -13.47 -0.90
N PHE A 319 -5.52 -13.86 -0.48
CA PHE A 319 -4.34 -12.99 -0.46
C PHE A 319 -3.46 -13.28 -1.69
N LEU A 320 -3.22 -12.26 -2.52
CA LEU A 320 -2.36 -12.31 -3.70
C LEU A 320 -0.96 -11.77 -3.33
N LEU A 321 0.04 -12.67 -3.30
CA LEU A 321 1.40 -12.36 -2.86
C LEU A 321 2.39 -12.47 -4.04
N TRP A 322 2.58 -11.37 -4.75
CA TRP A 322 3.42 -11.32 -5.96
C TRP A 322 4.87 -10.95 -5.62
N GLY A 323 5.74 -11.96 -5.61
CA GLY A 323 7.18 -11.86 -5.35
C GLY A 323 7.58 -11.81 -3.87
N GLY A 324 8.88 -12.01 -3.64
CA GLY A 324 9.45 -12.27 -2.30
C GLY A 324 9.13 -11.24 -1.22
N TYR A 325 8.93 -9.96 -1.58
CA TYR A 325 8.56 -8.91 -0.61
C TYR A 325 7.13 -9.11 -0.08
N ALA A 326 6.17 -9.43 -0.96
CA ALA A 326 4.80 -9.75 -0.56
C ALA A 326 4.72 -11.13 0.13
N GLN A 327 5.45 -12.12 -0.38
CA GLN A 327 5.49 -13.48 0.17
C GLN A 327 6.03 -13.51 1.62
N GLN A 328 6.94 -12.60 2.00
CA GLN A 328 7.36 -12.42 3.41
C GLN A 328 6.22 -12.06 4.38
N LYS A 329 5.06 -11.59 3.88
CA LYS A 329 3.86 -11.27 4.66
C LYS A 329 2.98 -12.50 4.91
N LYS A 330 3.23 -13.65 4.25
CA LYS A 330 2.53 -14.93 4.45
C LYS A 330 2.43 -15.35 5.93
N LYS A 331 3.48 -15.10 6.71
CA LYS A 331 3.55 -15.36 8.17
C LYS A 331 2.57 -14.55 9.03
N LEU A 332 1.89 -13.55 8.46
CA LEU A 332 0.88 -12.72 9.13
C LEU A 332 -0.55 -13.20 8.86
N ILE A 333 -0.70 -14.23 8.01
CA ILE A 333 -1.98 -14.70 7.49
C ILE A 333 -2.21 -16.14 7.96
N ASP A 334 -3.38 -16.40 8.54
CA ASP A 334 -3.86 -17.74 8.86
C ASP A 334 -4.28 -18.47 7.59
N ALA A 335 -3.36 -19.29 7.07
CA ALA A 335 -3.57 -20.13 5.90
C ALA A 335 -4.51 -21.34 6.13
N SER A 336 -4.99 -21.58 7.36
CA SER A 336 -6.09 -22.54 7.60
C SER A 336 -7.46 -21.91 7.31
N ARG A 337 -7.57 -20.60 7.51
CA ARG A 337 -8.79 -19.81 7.30
C ARG A 337 -8.85 -19.18 5.90
N HIS A 338 -7.76 -18.56 5.46
CA HIS A 338 -7.67 -17.77 4.22
C HIS A 338 -6.91 -18.52 3.11
N VAL A 339 -7.20 -18.19 1.85
CA VAL A 339 -6.45 -18.71 0.70
C VAL A 339 -5.28 -17.76 0.42
N ILE A 340 -4.10 -18.30 0.16
CA ILE A 340 -2.91 -17.53 -0.20
C ILE A 340 -2.41 -18.02 -1.57
N LEU A 341 -2.40 -17.12 -2.55
CA LEU A 341 -1.90 -17.38 -3.90
C LEU A 341 -0.59 -16.62 -4.10
N GLU A 342 0.51 -17.36 -4.24
CA GLU A 342 1.85 -16.83 -4.41
C GLU A 342 2.26 -16.91 -5.89
N SER A 343 2.77 -15.82 -6.45
CA SER A 343 3.31 -15.79 -7.82
C SER A 343 4.61 -14.99 -7.85
N VAL A 344 5.33 -15.05 -8.96
CA VAL A 344 6.48 -14.18 -9.24
C VAL A 344 6.00 -12.72 -9.38
N HIS A 345 6.87 -11.73 -9.19
CA HIS A 345 6.45 -10.33 -9.32
C HIS A 345 6.34 -9.92 -10.82
N PRO A 346 5.30 -9.16 -11.24
CA PRO A 346 5.11 -8.71 -12.62
C PRO A 346 6.17 -7.74 -13.19
N SER A 347 7.15 -7.29 -12.40
CA SER A 347 8.25 -6.45 -12.92
C SER A 347 9.00 -7.14 -14.08
N PRO A 348 9.47 -6.40 -15.11
CA PRO A 348 10.32 -6.95 -16.17
C PRO A 348 11.55 -7.74 -15.67
N LEU A 349 12.08 -7.40 -14.48
CA LEU A 349 13.21 -8.10 -13.85
C LEU A 349 12.88 -9.56 -13.44
N SER A 350 11.60 -9.93 -13.43
CA SER A 350 11.11 -11.22 -12.92
C SER A 350 10.00 -11.86 -13.76
N ALA A 351 9.29 -11.12 -14.61
CA ALA A 351 8.08 -11.62 -15.26
C ALA A 351 8.29 -12.89 -16.12
N ASN A 352 9.38 -12.93 -16.89
CA ASN A 352 9.77 -14.09 -17.71
C ASN A 352 10.21 -15.33 -16.89
N ARG A 353 10.27 -15.23 -15.55
CA ARG A 353 10.68 -16.31 -14.63
C ARG A 353 9.50 -16.93 -13.88
N GLY A 354 8.26 -16.73 -14.36
CA GLY A 354 7.04 -17.34 -13.81
C GLY A 354 5.92 -16.37 -13.42
N TRP A 355 5.87 -15.15 -13.96
CA TRP A 355 4.65 -14.34 -13.94
C TRP A 355 3.73 -14.71 -15.09
N PHE A 356 4.28 -14.79 -16.30
CA PHE A 356 3.52 -15.17 -17.49
C PHE A 356 3.14 -16.65 -17.43
N GLY A 357 1.84 -16.95 -17.56
CA GLY A 357 1.28 -18.28 -17.37
C GLY A 357 1.10 -18.71 -15.91
N CYS A 358 1.17 -17.78 -14.94
CA CYS A 358 0.91 -18.09 -13.53
C CYS A 358 -0.58 -18.27 -13.20
N ARG A 359 -1.47 -17.76 -14.07
CA ARG A 359 -2.93 -17.92 -14.01
C ARG A 359 -3.58 -17.49 -12.68
N CYS A 360 -2.99 -16.49 -12.04
CA CYS A 360 -3.40 -16.07 -10.71
C CYS A 360 -4.76 -15.36 -10.65
N PHE A 361 -5.34 -14.97 -11.80
CA PHE A 361 -6.64 -14.28 -11.86
C PHE A 361 -7.79 -15.29 -11.99
N SER A 362 -7.63 -16.38 -12.75
CA SER A 362 -8.58 -17.51 -12.72
C SER A 362 -8.52 -18.24 -11.39
N ALA A 363 -7.31 -18.57 -10.90
CA ALA A 363 -7.13 -19.24 -9.60
C ALA A 363 -7.71 -18.42 -8.42
N CYS A 364 -7.65 -17.07 -8.49
CA CYS A 364 -8.33 -16.22 -7.52
C CYS A 364 -9.85 -16.34 -7.60
N ASN A 365 -10.43 -16.39 -8.80
CA ASN A 365 -11.87 -16.55 -8.99
C ASN A 365 -12.37 -17.94 -8.60
N GLU A 366 -11.61 -18.98 -8.90
CA GLU A 366 -11.86 -20.37 -8.46
C GLU A 366 -11.84 -20.46 -6.92
N ALA A 367 -10.84 -19.83 -6.27
CA ALA A 367 -10.77 -19.76 -4.81
C ALA A 367 -11.94 -18.99 -4.19
N LEU A 368 -12.38 -17.88 -4.80
CA LEU A 368 -13.57 -17.12 -4.35
C LEU A 368 -14.84 -17.98 -4.44
N GLN A 369 -15.05 -18.66 -5.56
CA GLN A 369 -16.18 -19.57 -5.77
C GLN A 369 -16.19 -20.72 -4.76
N ALA A 370 -15.03 -21.35 -4.50
CA ALA A 370 -14.88 -22.40 -3.50
C ALA A 370 -15.13 -21.93 -2.05
N MET A 371 -15.10 -20.61 -1.80
CA MET A 371 -15.47 -20.00 -0.52
C MET A 371 -16.90 -19.44 -0.50
N GLY A 372 -17.68 -19.58 -1.58
CA GLY A 372 -19.03 -19.04 -1.70
C GLY A 372 -19.10 -17.53 -1.99
N HIS A 373 -17.97 -16.89 -2.31
CA HIS A 373 -17.94 -15.49 -2.74
C HIS A 373 -18.14 -15.35 -4.25
N SER A 374 -18.68 -14.21 -4.68
CA SER A 374 -18.72 -13.88 -6.10
C SER A 374 -17.30 -13.69 -6.67
N PRO A 375 -17.02 -14.13 -7.91
CA PRO A 375 -15.78 -13.81 -8.61
C PRO A 375 -15.46 -12.31 -8.67
N MET A 376 -14.21 -11.97 -8.95
CA MET A 376 -13.82 -10.65 -9.44
C MET A 376 -14.16 -10.55 -10.93
N CYS A 377 -14.82 -9.46 -11.32
CA CYS A 377 -14.85 -9.01 -12.70
C CYS A 377 -13.52 -8.28 -12.96
N TRP A 378 -12.58 -8.99 -13.60
CA TRP A 378 -11.26 -8.47 -13.91
C TRP A 378 -11.26 -7.47 -15.06
N HIS A 379 -12.27 -7.50 -15.93
CA HIS A 379 -12.49 -6.48 -16.96
C HIS A 379 -12.55 -5.08 -16.35
N LEU A 380 -11.87 -4.15 -16.99
CA LEU A 380 -11.87 -2.74 -16.65
C LEU A 380 -12.74 -1.98 -17.67
N PRO A 381 -13.31 -0.81 -17.31
CA PRO A 381 -13.80 0.13 -18.31
C PRO A 381 -12.71 0.41 -19.36
N LEU A 382 -13.09 0.48 -20.64
CA LEU A 382 -12.13 0.82 -21.71
C LEU A 382 -11.77 2.31 -21.70
N ASN A 383 -12.71 3.15 -21.27
CA ASN A 383 -12.52 4.58 -21.04
C ASN A 383 -12.37 4.82 -19.53
N ALA A 384 -11.39 5.64 -19.15
CA ALA A 384 -11.22 6.04 -17.76
C ALA A 384 -12.40 6.91 -17.30
N PRO A 385 -12.74 6.90 -16.00
CA PRO A 385 -13.59 7.94 -15.43
C PRO A 385 -12.99 9.32 -15.71
N LEU A 386 -13.83 10.25 -16.17
CA LEU A 386 -13.49 11.68 -16.17
C LEU A 386 -13.36 12.16 -14.71
N ARG A 387 -12.51 13.17 -14.49
CA ARG A 387 -12.28 13.79 -13.18
C ARG A 387 -13.35 14.79 -12.81
#